data_AF-A0A955IW80-F1
#
_entry.id   AF-A0A955IW80-F1
#
_cell.length_a   1.000
_cell.length_b   1.000
_cell.length_c   1.000
_cell.angle_alpha   90.00
_cell.angle_beta   90.00
_cell.angle_gamma   90.00
#
_symmetry.space_group_name_H-M   'P 1'
#
loop_
_entity.id
_entity.type
_entity.pdbx_description
1 polymer ?
#
loop_
_entity_poly.entity_id
_entity_poly.type
_entity_poly.pdbx_seq_one_letter_code
_entity_poly.pdbx_strand_id
1 'polypeptide(L)'
;MIEKIKAFYYRHKITIWVAGGVATIVFLIIVDNLVANLSTQRPSVEPVYNTKQQDVKILKIFPPDGAKVSSPSNFEVISVTLSAPIKKGSLVIKINPYIGYTISYSDENPSILTIVPKGQGWAPNVTYTIDFLHALDDSGKKVYLNYPYVFLNTPPDPASIVFPF
;
A
#
# COMPACT_ATOMS: atom_id res chain seq x y z
N MET A 1 -56.41 65.44 -10.05
CA MET A 1 -56.26 64.15 -10.75
C MET A 1 -54.90 64.00 -11.46
N ILE A 2 -53.79 64.55 -10.92
CA ILE A 2 -52.40 64.26 -11.39
C ILE A 2 -51.42 64.15 -10.20
N GLU A 3 -51.75 64.68 -9.03
CA GLU A 3 -50.86 64.70 -7.85
C GLU A 3 -50.76 63.39 -7.06
N LYS A 4 -51.71 62.45 -7.19
CA LYS A 4 -51.69 61.19 -6.42
C LYS A 4 -50.80 60.08 -7.01
N ILE A 5 -50.23 60.27 -8.20
CA ILE A 5 -49.47 59.21 -8.90
C ILE A 5 -47.95 59.33 -8.69
N LYS A 6 -47.40 60.53 -8.40
CA LYS A 6 -45.95 60.68 -8.16
C LYS A 6 -45.48 60.21 -6.78
N ALA A 7 -46.34 60.26 -5.76
CA ALA A 7 -45.96 59.87 -4.41
C ALA A 7 -45.80 58.35 -4.21
N PHE A 8 -46.42 57.52 -5.06
CA PHE A 8 -46.28 56.07 -4.97
C PHE A 8 -44.97 55.55 -5.60
N TYR A 9 -44.40 56.31 -6.55
CA TYR A 9 -43.24 55.87 -7.33
C TYR A 9 -41.89 56.08 -6.61
N TYR A 10 -41.81 56.99 -5.64
CA TYR A 10 -40.56 57.27 -4.91
C TYR A 10 -40.40 56.51 -3.59
N ARG A 11 -41.49 55.97 -3.00
CA ARG A 11 -41.41 55.20 -1.75
C ARG A 11 -41.00 53.73 -1.93
N HIS A 12 -41.01 53.22 -3.17
CA HIS A 12 -40.66 51.83 -3.47
C HIS A 12 -39.22 51.61 -3.94
N LYS A 13 -38.46 52.66 -4.28
CA LYS A 13 -37.08 52.49 -4.77
C LYS A 13 -35.99 52.61 -3.71
N ILE A 14 -36.28 53.19 -2.54
CA ILE A 14 -35.26 53.36 -1.49
C ILE A 14 -35.21 52.14 -0.54
N THR A 15 -36.28 51.37 -0.43
CA THR A 15 -36.33 50.22 0.49
C THR A 15 -35.75 48.93 -0.10
N ILE A 16 -35.43 48.89 -1.39
CA ILE A 16 -34.94 47.66 -2.04
C ILE A 16 -33.41 47.55 -2.02
N TRP A 17 -32.68 48.65 -1.81
CA TRP A 17 -31.21 48.60 -1.80
C TRP A 17 -30.56 48.38 -0.42
N VAL A 18 -31.30 48.55 0.69
CA VAL A 18 -30.75 48.29 2.03
C VAL A 18 -31.03 46.86 2.52
N ALA A 19 -32.08 46.20 2.01
CA ALA A 19 -32.38 44.81 2.36
C ALA A 19 -31.49 43.79 1.60
N GLY A 20 -30.96 44.14 0.43
CA GLY A 20 -30.08 43.26 -0.35
C GLY A 20 -28.65 43.14 0.20
N GLY A 21 -28.14 44.20 0.86
CA GLY A 21 -26.77 44.24 1.36
C GLY A 21 -26.57 43.57 2.73
N VAL A 22 -27.57 43.59 3.61
CA VAL A 22 -27.46 42.94 4.93
C VAL A 22 -27.69 41.42 4.82
N ALA A 23 -28.58 40.99 3.92
CA ALA A 23 -28.83 39.56 3.70
C ALA A 23 -27.62 38.84 3.09
N THR A 24 -26.82 39.51 2.24
CA THR A 24 -25.61 38.92 1.66
C THR A 24 -24.47 38.82 2.67
N ILE A 25 -24.32 39.78 3.58
CA ILE A 25 -23.27 39.71 4.63
C ILE A 25 -23.61 38.64 5.66
N VAL A 26 -24.88 38.47 6.05
CA VAL A 26 -25.28 37.38 6.94
C VAL A 26 -25.14 36.01 6.26
N PHE A 27 -25.43 35.90 4.95
CA PHE A 27 -25.22 34.65 4.22
C PHE A 27 -23.72 34.30 4.10
N LEU A 28 -22.83 35.28 3.92
CA LEU A 28 -21.38 35.03 3.91
C LEU A 28 -20.84 34.59 5.28
N ILE A 29 -21.32 35.18 6.38
CA ILE A 29 -20.91 34.77 7.74
C ILE A 29 -21.45 33.36 8.09
N ILE A 30 -22.62 32.99 7.58
CA ILE A 30 -23.16 31.63 7.75
C ILE A 30 -22.40 30.63 6.87
N VAL A 31 -22.04 30.99 5.64
CA VAL A 31 -21.28 30.07 4.76
C VAL A 31 -19.86 29.86 5.28
N ASP A 32 -19.17 30.88 5.81
CA ASP A 32 -17.86 30.68 6.43
C ASP A 32 -17.94 29.85 7.72
N ASN A 33 -18.99 30.03 8.55
CA ASN A 33 -19.18 29.18 9.73
C ASN A 33 -19.72 27.77 9.41
N LEU A 34 -20.34 27.57 8.25
CA LEU A 34 -20.77 26.24 7.81
C LEU A 34 -19.62 25.49 7.13
N VAL A 35 -18.78 26.17 6.37
CA VAL A 35 -17.58 25.61 5.73
C VAL A 35 -16.46 25.36 6.75
N ALA A 36 -16.37 26.17 7.82
CA ALA A 36 -15.43 25.93 8.92
C ALA A 36 -15.83 24.77 9.86
N ASN A 37 -17.11 24.34 9.85
CA ASN A 37 -17.60 23.24 10.69
C ASN A 37 -17.89 21.93 9.92
N LEU A 38 -17.67 21.92 8.60
CA LEU A 38 -17.78 20.72 7.74
C LEU A 38 -16.43 20.09 7.37
N SER A 39 -15.32 20.69 7.82
CA SER A 39 -13.99 20.09 7.70
C SER A 39 -13.59 19.44 9.01
N THR A 40 -13.30 18.14 8.92
CA THR A 40 -12.72 17.22 9.91
C THR A 40 -13.66 16.52 10.89
N GLN A 41 -14.72 15.92 10.38
CA GLN A 41 -14.86 14.47 10.58
C GLN A 41 -14.88 13.81 9.21
N ARG A 42 -13.69 13.53 8.67
CA ARG A 42 -13.57 12.30 7.87
C ARG A 42 -14.11 11.22 8.82
N PRO A 43 -15.12 10.41 8.47
CA PRO A 43 -15.25 9.16 9.16
C PRO A 43 -13.86 8.55 9.09
N SER A 44 -13.24 8.32 10.24
CA SER A 44 -12.18 7.33 10.29
C SER A 44 -12.90 6.06 9.91
N VAL A 45 -12.94 5.80 8.60
CA VAL A 45 -12.92 4.44 8.14
C VAL A 45 -11.53 3.99 8.58
N GLU A 46 -11.39 3.66 9.86
CA GLU A 46 -10.53 2.55 10.21
C GLU A 46 -10.90 1.50 9.18
N PRO A 47 -9.96 1.05 8.33
CA PRO A 47 -10.26 -0.09 7.49
C PRO A 47 -10.82 -1.12 8.44
N VAL A 48 -12.11 -1.44 8.28
CA VAL A 48 -12.67 -2.63 8.90
C VAL A 48 -11.93 -3.75 8.17
N TYR A 49 -10.75 -4.09 8.69
CA TYR A 49 -10.16 -5.39 8.48
C TYR A 49 -11.25 -6.31 8.98
N ASN A 50 -11.96 -6.90 8.03
CA ASN A 50 -13.00 -7.84 8.30
C ASN A 50 -12.29 -8.99 9.02
N THR A 51 -12.37 -9.00 10.35
CA THR A 51 -11.61 -9.86 11.28
C THR A 51 -12.04 -11.32 11.21
N LYS A 52 -12.68 -11.71 10.09
CA LYS A 52 -12.97 -13.09 9.69
C LYS A 52 -12.42 -13.43 8.31
N GLN A 53 -11.45 -12.67 7.78
CA GLN A 53 -10.59 -13.20 6.72
C GLN A 53 -9.42 -13.91 7.41
N GLN A 54 -9.16 -15.17 7.06
CA GLN A 54 -7.87 -15.79 7.32
C GLN A 54 -6.84 -14.97 6.52
N ASP A 55 -6.34 -13.90 7.12
CA ASP A 55 -5.25 -13.11 6.56
C ASP A 55 -3.99 -13.98 6.62
N VAL A 56 -3.66 -14.61 5.50
CA VAL A 56 -2.34 -15.19 5.31
C VAL A 56 -1.33 -14.04 5.40
N LYS A 57 -0.37 -14.16 6.30
CA LYS A 57 0.68 -13.16 6.56
C LYS A 57 2.04 -13.81 6.43
N ILE A 58 3.05 -13.03 6.05
CA ILE A 58 4.43 -13.45 6.16
C ILE A 58 4.82 -13.37 7.64
N LEU A 59 5.20 -14.50 8.23
CA LEU A 59 5.65 -14.58 9.63
C LEU A 59 7.16 -14.42 9.75
N LYS A 60 7.90 -15.04 8.82
CA LYS A 60 9.36 -15.02 8.82
C LYS A 60 9.87 -15.01 7.38
N ILE A 61 10.97 -14.30 7.15
CA ILE A 61 11.73 -14.34 5.92
C ILE A 61 13.20 -14.51 6.26
N PHE A 62 13.88 -15.38 5.53
CA PHE A 62 15.32 -15.59 5.61
C PHE A 62 15.92 -15.46 4.21
N PRO A 63 16.99 -14.68 4.02
CA PRO A 63 17.65 -13.83 5.02
C PRO A 63 16.72 -12.71 5.53
N PRO A 64 16.96 -12.17 6.75
CA PRO A 64 16.07 -11.17 7.33
C PRO A 64 16.04 -9.89 6.49
N ASP A 65 14.98 -9.10 6.63
CA ASP A 65 14.82 -7.84 5.90
C ASP A 65 15.96 -6.87 6.22
N GLY A 66 16.49 -6.21 5.19
CA GLY A 66 17.67 -5.34 5.24
C GLY A 66 19.01 -6.08 5.40
N ALA A 67 19.04 -7.42 5.34
CA ALA A 67 20.27 -8.18 5.49
C ALA A 67 21.27 -7.92 4.37
N LYS A 68 22.55 -8.03 4.72
CA LYS A 68 23.67 -8.18 3.79
C LYS A 68 24.04 -9.65 3.72
N VAL A 69 23.93 -10.22 2.54
CA VAL A 69 24.02 -11.66 2.33
C VAL A 69 25.26 -11.94 1.50
N SER A 70 26.28 -12.54 2.10
CA SER A 70 27.43 -13.07 1.38
C SER A 70 27.20 -14.56 1.21
N SER A 71 26.70 -14.97 0.04
CA SER A 71 26.60 -16.39 -0.27
C SER A 71 27.81 -16.81 -1.10
N PRO A 72 28.50 -17.91 -0.74
CA PRO A 72 29.58 -18.48 -1.57
C PRO A 72 29.07 -18.93 -2.95
N SER A 73 27.75 -19.03 -3.12
CA SER A 73 27.08 -19.24 -4.40
C SER A 73 26.11 -18.08 -4.68
N ASN A 74 26.00 -17.63 -5.92
CA ASN A 74 24.97 -16.62 -6.28
C ASN A 74 23.52 -17.16 -6.14
N PHE A 75 23.33 -18.40 -5.64
CA PHE A 75 22.05 -19.10 -5.58
C PHE A 75 21.45 -19.13 -4.16
N GLU A 76 21.78 -18.16 -3.31
CA GLU A 76 21.13 -18.04 -2.00
C GLU A 76 19.61 -18.11 -2.16
N VAL A 77 18.96 -18.96 -1.38
CA VAL A 77 17.51 -19.10 -1.42
C VAL A 77 16.87 -18.18 -0.42
N ILE A 78 15.77 -17.54 -0.82
CA ILE A 78 14.97 -16.73 0.09
C ILE A 78 13.85 -17.61 0.62
N SER A 79 13.91 -17.99 1.89
CA SER A 79 12.89 -18.80 2.57
C SER A 79 11.86 -17.91 3.23
N VAL A 80 10.59 -18.23 3.03
CA VAL A 80 9.45 -17.46 3.54
C VAL A 80 8.52 -18.43 4.28
N THR A 81 8.17 -18.08 5.52
CA THR A 81 7.17 -18.78 6.31
C THR A 81 5.90 -17.94 6.40
N LEU A 82 4.77 -18.51 5.99
CA LEU A 82 3.46 -17.90 6.05
C LEU A 82 2.69 -18.34 7.30
N SER A 83 1.67 -17.58 7.68
CA SER A 83 0.77 -17.92 8.80
C SER A 83 -0.17 -19.08 8.50
N ALA A 84 -0.39 -19.36 7.23
CA ALA A 84 -1.20 -20.46 6.71
C ALA A 84 -0.73 -20.79 5.28
N PRO A 85 -1.01 -22.02 4.80
CA PRO A 85 -0.67 -22.41 3.44
C PRO A 85 -1.43 -21.60 2.40
N ILE A 86 -0.86 -21.53 1.20
CA ILE A 86 -1.46 -20.94 0.00
C ILE A 86 -1.46 -21.97 -1.12
N LYS A 87 -2.35 -21.79 -2.09
CA LYS A 87 -2.40 -22.64 -3.28
C LYS A 87 -1.08 -22.55 -4.05
N LYS A 88 -0.44 -23.70 -4.30
CA LYS A 88 0.82 -23.78 -5.07
C LYS A 88 0.67 -23.07 -6.41
N GLY A 89 1.64 -22.21 -6.74
CA GLY A 89 1.67 -21.44 -7.99
C GLY A 89 0.78 -20.20 -8.03
N SER A 90 0.08 -19.87 -6.93
CA SER A 90 -0.78 -18.68 -6.86
C SER A 90 -0.08 -17.41 -6.38
N LEU A 91 1.13 -17.54 -5.82
CA LEU A 91 1.87 -16.41 -5.26
C LEU A 91 2.32 -15.44 -6.38
N VAL A 92 1.94 -14.18 -6.22
CA VAL A 92 2.34 -13.07 -7.09
C VAL A 92 3.33 -12.18 -6.35
N ILE A 93 4.55 -12.08 -6.88
CA ILE A 93 5.61 -11.19 -6.39
C ILE A 93 6.16 -10.32 -7.51
N LYS A 94 6.82 -9.23 -7.15
CA LYS A 94 7.62 -8.40 -8.05
C LYS A 94 9.04 -8.27 -7.49
N ILE A 95 10.06 -8.49 -8.33
CA ILE A 95 11.47 -8.39 -7.94
C ILE A 95 12.12 -7.24 -8.72
N ASN A 96 12.87 -6.37 -8.04
CA ASN A 96 13.62 -5.26 -8.63
C ASN A 96 15.07 -5.21 -8.10
N PRO A 97 16.12 -5.21 -8.95
CA PRO A 97 16.05 -5.42 -10.40
C PRO A 97 15.49 -6.80 -10.75
N TYR A 98 14.85 -6.90 -11.91
CA TYR A 98 14.23 -8.14 -12.34
C TYR A 98 15.29 -9.24 -12.53
N ILE A 99 14.98 -10.43 -12.03
CA ILE A 99 15.71 -11.66 -12.31
C ILE A 99 14.71 -12.79 -12.58
N GLY A 100 15.14 -13.81 -13.33
CA GLY A 100 14.39 -15.04 -13.42
C GLY A 100 14.41 -15.79 -12.09
N TYR A 101 13.29 -16.41 -11.71
CA TYR A 101 13.18 -17.20 -10.47
C TYR A 101 12.23 -18.39 -10.63
N THR A 102 12.31 -19.31 -9.67
CA THR A 102 11.28 -20.32 -9.36
C THR A 102 10.86 -20.19 -7.91
N ILE A 103 9.63 -20.60 -7.60
CA ILE A 103 9.17 -20.77 -6.22
C ILE A 103 9.02 -22.26 -5.98
N SER A 104 9.71 -22.78 -4.95
CA SER A 104 9.50 -24.13 -4.45
C SER A 104 8.65 -24.08 -3.19
N TYR A 105 7.79 -25.07 -2.99
CA TYR A 105 6.91 -25.20 -1.83
C TYR A 105 7.37 -26.42 -1.04
N SER A 106 7.50 -26.30 0.27
CA SER A 106 7.84 -27.46 1.11
C SER A 106 6.65 -28.43 1.14
N ASP A 107 6.91 -29.70 0.87
CA ASP A 107 5.90 -30.76 1.00
C ASP A 107 5.66 -31.17 2.46
N GLU A 108 6.67 -30.98 3.32
CA GLU A 108 6.59 -31.26 4.77
C GLU A 108 5.86 -30.14 5.54
N ASN A 109 6.03 -28.90 5.11
CA ASN A 109 5.36 -27.74 5.70
C ASN A 109 4.82 -26.80 4.60
N PRO A 110 3.55 -26.96 4.20
CA PRO A 110 2.93 -26.19 3.12
C PRO A 110 2.88 -24.66 3.32
N SER A 111 3.15 -24.17 4.54
CA SER A 111 3.29 -22.74 4.83
C SER A 111 4.69 -22.19 4.53
N ILE A 112 5.66 -23.05 4.18
CA ILE A 112 7.03 -22.66 3.84
C ILE A 112 7.22 -22.73 2.33
N LEU A 113 7.74 -21.64 1.76
CA LEU A 113 8.14 -21.55 0.36
C LEU A 113 9.53 -20.95 0.23
N THR A 114 10.23 -21.29 -0.84
CA THR A 114 11.55 -20.76 -1.16
C THR A 114 11.55 -20.13 -2.55
N ILE A 115 12.11 -18.93 -2.65
CA ILE A 115 12.38 -18.26 -3.92
C ILE A 115 13.81 -18.60 -4.31
N VAL A 116 13.96 -19.21 -5.47
CA VAL A 116 15.25 -19.67 -6.01
C VAL A 116 15.54 -18.87 -7.28
N PRO A 117 16.66 -18.14 -7.35
CA PRO A 117 17.02 -17.40 -8.55
C PRO A 117 17.41 -18.37 -9.69
N LYS A 118 17.17 -17.95 -10.94
CA LYS A 118 17.58 -18.69 -12.15
C LYS A 118 18.78 -18.03 -12.81
N GLY A 119 19.42 -18.77 -13.72
CA GLY A 119 20.52 -18.25 -14.54
C GLY A 119 21.76 -17.98 -13.69
N GLN A 120 22.24 -16.73 -13.69
CA GLN A 120 23.47 -16.35 -12.97
C GLN A 120 23.27 -16.16 -11.45
N GLY A 121 22.04 -16.27 -10.95
CA GLY A 121 21.72 -16.06 -9.53
C GLY A 121 21.53 -14.59 -9.18
N TRP A 122 21.63 -14.27 -7.89
CA TRP A 122 21.69 -12.90 -7.38
C TRP A 122 23.03 -12.28 -7.73
N ALA A 123 23.02 -11.12 -8.40
CA ALA A 123 24.25 -10.42 -8.75
C ALA A 123 24.90 -9.82 -7.48
N PRO A 124 26.24 -9.85 -7.35
CA PRO A 124 26.93 -9.27 -6.20
C PRO A 124 26.85 -7.74 -6.23
N ASN A 125 26.84 -7.14 -5.04
CA ASN A 125 26.68 -5.70 -4.79
C ASN A 125 25.37 -5.10 -5.35
N VAL A 126 24.33 -5.92 -5.50
CA VAL A 126 23.01 -5.47 -5.95
C VAL A 126 22.03 -5.55 -4.79
N THR A 127 21.34 -4.44 -4.53
CA THR A 127 20.19 -4.40 -3.63
C THR A 127 18.95 -4.85 -4.40
N TYR A 128 18.27 -5.85 -3.87
CA TYR A 128 17.03 -6.38 -4.40
C TYR A 128 15.85 -5.99 -3.51
N THR A 129 14.75 -5.59 -4.13
CA THR A 129 13.44 -5.42 -3.49
C THR A 129 12.50 -6.48 -4.03
N ILE A 130 11.82 -7.20 -3.13
CA ILE A 130 10.78 -8.17 -3.45
C ILE A 130 9.48 -7.71 -2.82
N ASP A 131 8.51 -7.34 -3.65
CA ASP A 131 7.17 -6.99 -3.21
C ASP A 131 6.28 -8.24 -3.26
N PHE A 132 5.87 -8.74 -2.10
CA PHE A 132 4.86 -9.79 -1.99
C PHE A 132 3.48 -9.16 -2.11
N LEU A 133 2.78 -9.39 -3.21
CA LEU A 133 1.53 -8.70 -3.53
C LEU A 133 0.33 -9.48 -2.98
N HIS A 134 0.07 -10.66 -3.55
CA HIS A 134 -1.09 -11.48 -3.19
C HIS A 134 -0.88 -12.94 -3.57
N ALA A 135 -1.72 -13.81 -3.02
CA ALA A 135 -1.82 -15.22 -3.35
C ALA A 135 -3.29 -15.67 -3.34
N LEU A 136 -3.54 -16.96 -3.60
CA LEU A 136 -4.83 -17.61 -3.33
C LEU A 136 -4.68 -18.55 -2.13
N ASP A 137 -5.64 -18.51 -1.22
CA ASP A 137 -5.77 -19.54 -0.18
C ASP A 137 -6.29 -20.87 -0.75
N ASP A 138 -6.42 -21.89 0.09
CA ASP A 138 -6.91 -23.22 -0.31
C ASP A 138 -8.36 -23.20 -0.82
N SER A 139 -9.15 -22.20 -0.43
CA SER A 139 -10.51 -21.99 -0.94
C SER A 139 -10.55 -21.30 -2.31
N GLY A 140 -9.39 -20.86 -2.82
CA GLY A 140 -9.26 -20.10 -4.06
C GLY A 140 -9.57 -18.62 -3.89
N LYS A 141 -9.68 -18.12 -2.65
CA LYS A 141 -9.90 -16.70 -2.38
C LYS A 141 -8.57 -15.95 -2.39
N LYS A 142 -8.58 -14.75 -2.96
CA LYS A 142 -7.42 -13.86 -2.96
C LYS A 142 -7.12 -13.35 -1.55
N VAL A 143 -5.86 -13.51 -1.13
CA VAL A 143 -5.29 -12.98 0.10
C VAL A 143 -4.16 -12.00 -0.24
N TYR A 144 -4.13 -10.85 0.44
CA TYR A 144 -3.13 -9.81 0.19
C TYR A 144 -2.00 -9.93 1.20
N LEU A 145 -0.76 -9.99 0.72
CA LEU A 145 0.42 -10.06 1.58
C LEU A 145 0.99 -8.67 1.85
N ASN A 146 1.03 -7.81 0.82
CA ASN A 146 1.49 -6.41 0.86
C ASN A 146 2.76 -6.22 1.70
N TYR A 147 3.75 -7.08 1.50
CA TYR A 147 4.99 -7.09 2.28
C TYR A 147 6.17 -6.74 1.36
N PRO A 148 6.77 -5.55 1.49
CA PRO A 148 8.02 -5.23 0.83
C PRO A 148 9.19 -5.87 1.59
N TYR A 149 10.07 -6.55 0.88
CA TYR A 149 11.29 -7.15 1.42
C TYR A 149 12.50 -6.61 0.69
N VAL A 150 13.58 -6.29 1.40
CA VAL A 150 14.81 -5.76 0.82
C VAL A 150 16.01 -6.56 1.32
N PHE A 151 16.95 -6.87 0.44
CA PHE A 151 18.25 -7.39 0.86
C PHE A 151 19.36 -6.94 -0.10
N LEU A 152 20.58 -6.92 0.41
CA LEU A 152 21.78 -6.67 -0.39
C LEU A 152 22.54 -7.98 -0.55
N ASN A 153 22.73 -8.42 -1.80
CA ASN A 153 23.66 -9.50 -2.08
C ASN A 153 25.08 -8.94 -2.11
N THR A 154 25.95 -9.40 -1.22
CA THR A 154 27.37 -9.01 -1.17
C THR A 154 28.23 -10.09 -1.85
N PRO A 155 29.44 -9.75 -2.31
CA PRO A 155 30.35 -10.73 -2.90
C PRO A 155 30.63 -11.87 -1.91
N PRO A 156 30.91 -13.08 -2.41
CA PRO A 156 31.37 -14.16 -1.55
C PRO A 156 32.63 -13.72 -0.79
N ASP A 157 32.66 -13.96 0.52
CA ASP A 157 33.84 -13.72 1.34
C ASP A 157 35.02 -14.51 0.76
N PRO A 158 36.13 -13.85 0.35
CA PRO A 158 37.29 -14.54 -0.20
C PRO A 158 37.88 -15.58 0.76
N ALA A 159 37.65 -15.48 2.08
CA ALA A 159 38.06 -16.48 3.05
C ALA A 159 37.19 -17.76 3.05
N SER A 160 36.01 -17.73 2.41
CA SER A 160 35.09 -18.88 2.28
C SER A 160 35.36 -19.74 1.04
N ILE A 161 36.25 -19.30 0.14
CA ILE A 161 36.65 -20.07 -1.04
C ILE A 161 37.77 -21.04 -0.64
N VAL A 162 37.40 -22.17 -0.04
CA VAL A 162 38.34 -23.28 0.15
C VAL A 162 38.50 -23.99 -1.19
N PHE A 163 39.60 -23.74 -1.88
CA PHE A 163 39.98 -24.55 -3.03
C PHE A 163 40.40 -25.94 -2.51
N PRO A 164 39.75 -27.04 -2.92
CA PRO A 164 40.32 -28.36 -2.71
C PRO A 164 41.57 -28.46 -3.60
N PHE A 165 42.74 -28.57 -2.97
CA PHE A 165 43.99 -28.93 -3.62
C PHE A 165 44.01 -30.43 -3.95
#